data_AF-W2Q676-F1
#
_entry.id   AF-W2Q676-F1
#
_cell.length_a   1.000
_cell.length_b   1.000
_cell.length_c   1.000
_cell.angle_alpha   90.00
_cell.angle_beta   90.00
_cell.angle_gamma   90.00
#
_symmetry.space_group_name_H-M   'P 1'
#
loop_
_entity.id
_entity.type
_entity.pdbx_description
1 polymer ?
#
loop_
_entity_poly.entity_id
_entity_poly.type
_entity_poly.pdbx_seq_one_letter_code
_entity_poly.pdbx_strand_id
1 'polypeptide(L)'
;MHAGMGHGRQTLDSLYPQARKLQFELKMQMSYLDSGRTGGKTDAELQAEARGNLSTLEQLLWQLDSLVQTNAKPTEKDTWTKRLQQLRSETHALGSTLEQHIYSVNRRAVEARERESLMSRRNAGFDSGNGAMYAAQESESLQRSSQMVSDLTSLSQSILGDLGEQRNRMKVRVSTV
;
A
#
# COMPACT_ATOMS: atom_id res chain seq x y z
N MET A 1 -21.09 58.01 -0.90
CA MET A 1 -21.60 56.69 -1.33
C MET A 1 -20.40 55.78 -1.51
N HIS A 2 -20.12 54.87 -0.56
CA HIS A 2 -19.15 53.80 -0.76
C HIS A 2 -19.82 52.52 -0.28
N ALA A 3 -20.27 51.72 -1.24
CA ALA A 3 -20.88 50.42 -0.99
C ALA A 3 -19.78 49.46 -0.51
N GLY A 4 -19.82 49.11 0.78
CA GLY A 4 -19.06 47.98 1.32
C GLY A 4 -19.73 46.69 0.87
N MET A 5 -19.09 45.98 -0.07
CA MET A 5 -19.46 44.63 -0.45
C MET A 5 -19.47 43.73 0.78
N GLY A 6 -20.65 43.36 1.25
CA GLY A 6 -20.86 42.36 2.29
C GLY A 6 -20.37 41.00 1.80
N HIS A 7 -19.08 40.71 2.00
CA HIS A 7 -18.62 39.33 2.11
C HIS A 7 -19.33 38.79 3.35
N GLY A 8 -20.24 37.82 3.14
CA GLY A 8 -21.01 37.21 4.23
C GLY A 8 -20.07 36.89 5.38
N ARG A 9 -20.32 37.50 6.54
CA ARG A 9 -19.45 37.41 7.72
C ARG A 9 -19.18 35.93 7.98
N GLN A 10 -17.95 35.48 7.76
CA GLN A 10 -17.56 34.10 8.05
C GLN A 10 -17.68 33.89 9.55
N THR A 11 -18.47 32.90 9.96
CA THR A 11 -18.71 32.56 11.36
C THR A 11 -18.24 31.13 11.65
N LEU A 12 -18.12 30.80 12.94
CA LEU A 12 -17.85 29.43 13.38
C LEU A 12 -18.92 28.46 12.83
N ASP A 13 -20.19 28.86 12.87
CA ASP A 13 -21.31 28.07 12.37
C ASP A 13 -21.31 27.89 10.85
N SER A 14 -20.71 28.81 10.09
CA SER A 14 -20.60 28.66 8.63
C SER A 14 -19.37 27.86 8.22
N LEU A 15 -18.21 28.07 8.87
CA LEU A 15 -16.95 27.44 8.47
C LEU A 15 -16.78 26.02 9.00
N TYR A 16 -17.28 25.72 10.20
CA TYR A 16 -17.10 24.39 10.79
C TYR A 16 -17.78 23.27 9.98
N PRO A 17 -19.03 23.42 9.50
CA PRO A 17 -19.63 22.42 8.62
C PRO A 17 -18.88 22.25 7.30
N GLN A 18 -18.32 23.34 6.74
CA GLN A 18 -17.50 23.27 5.52
C GLN A 18 -16.24 22.44 5.76
N ALA A 19 -15.54 22.68 6.88
CA ALA A 19 -14.37 21.90 7.26
C ALA A 19 -14.70 20.42 7.46
N ARG A 20 -15.83 20.10 8.10
CA ARG A 20 -16.30 18.71 8.28
C ARG A 20 -16.66 18.03 6.96
N LYS A 21 -17.31 18.75 6.05
CA LYS A 21 -17.61 18.25 4.70
C LYS A 21 -16.33 17.93 3.95
N LEU A 22 -15.36 18.85 3.94
CA LEU A 22 -14.08 18.67 3.27
C LEU A 22 -13.27 17.50 3.88
N GLN A 23 -13.33 17.33 5.21
CA GLN A 23 -12.73 16.18 5.87
C GLN A 23 -13.37 14.85 5.43
N PHE A 24 -14.70 14.82 5.27
CA PHE A 24 -15.39 13.63 4.76
C PHE A 24 -15.00 13.34 3.30
N GLU A 25 -14.93 14.37 2.46
CA GLU A 25 -14.45 14.25 1.08
C GLU A 25 -13.04 13.69 1.02
N LEU A 26 -12.11 14.17 1.86
CA LEU A 26 -10.76 13.59 1.99
C LEU A 26 -10.77 12.11 2.37
N LYS A 27 -11.60 11.72 3.34
CA LYS A 27 -11.76 10.30 3.74
C LYS A 27 -12.24 9.44 2.56
N MET A 28 -13.18 9.96 1.76
CA MET A 28 -13.68 9.28 0.56
C MET A 28 -12.60 9.17 -0.53
N GLN A 29 -11.84 10.25 -0.76
CA GLN A 29 -10.73 10.24 -1.72
C GLN A 29 -9.67 9.20 -1.35
N MET A 30 -9.30 9.07 -0.07
CA MET A 30 -8.38 8.01 0.37
C MET A 30 -8.95 6.62 0.13
N SER A 31 -10.23 6.40 0.46
CA SER A 31 -10.90 5.11 0.19
C SER A 31 -10.90 4.74 -1.29
N TYR A 32 -11.06 5.72 -2.18
CA TYR A 32 -10.97 5.52 -3.63
C TYR A 32 -9.56 5.22 -4.10
N LEU A 33 -8.54 5.88 -3.54
CA LEU A 33 -7.13 5.58 -3.80
C LEU A 33 -6.77 4.15 -3.37
N ASP A 34 -7.17 3.75 -2.16
CA ASP A 34 -6.90 2.41 -1.63
C ASP A 34 -7.61 1.30 -2.43
N SER A 35 -8.79 1.58 -2.97
CA SER A 35 -9.59 0.62 -3.71
C SER A 35 -9.36 0.61 -5.23
N GLY A 36 -8.58 1.57 -5.75
CA GLY A 36 -8.41 1.80 -7.20
C GLY A 36 -9.71 2.22 -7.92
N ARG A 37 -10.79 2.54 -7.19
CA ARG A 37 -12.08 2.97 -7.76
C ARG A 37 -12.14 4.49 -7.80
N THR A 38 -11.29 5.08 -8.61
CA THR A 38 -11.10 6.53 -8.73
C THR A 38 -12.24 7.29 -9.44
N GLY A 39 -13.29 6.58 -9.87
CA GLY A 39 -14.47 7.21 -10.50
C GLY A 39 -14.16 7.92 -11.82
N GLY A 40 -13.19 7.40 -12.58
CA GLY A 40 -12.80 7.97 -13.88
C GLY A 40 -11.63 8.96 -13.83
N LYS A 41 -11.09 9.26 -12.64
CA LYS A 41 -9.85 10.02 -12.48
C LYS A 41 -8.64 9.09 -12.50
N THR A 42 -7.47 9.59 -12.86
CA THR A 42 -6.22 8.89 -12.58
C THR A 42 -5.86 8.97 -11.10
N ASP A 43 -5.10 8.01 -10.59
CA ASP A 43 -4.60 8.03 -9.21
C ASP A 43 -3.83 9.33 -8.91
N ALA A 44 -3.05 9.83 -9.88
CA ALA A 44 -2.27 11.05 -9.74
C ALA A 44 -3.15 12.30 -9.61
N GLU A 45 -4.23 12.41 -10.40
CA GLU A 45 -5.20 13.51 -10.29
C GLU A 45 -5.91 13.48 -8.94
N LEU A 46 -6.34 12.30 -8.49
CA LEU A 46 -7.03 12.14 -7.22
C LEU A 46 -6.10 12.44 -6.03
N GLN A 47 -4.82 12.06 -6.11
CA GLN A 47 -3.81 12.43 -5.11
C GLN A 47 -3.55 13.94 -5.06
N ALA A 48 -3.46 14.60 -6.22
CA ALA A 48 -3.27 16.05 -6.29
C ALA A 48 -4.47 16.81 -5.70
N GLU A 49 -5.69 16.37 -6.01
CA GLU A 49 -6.92 16.91 -5.43
C GLU A 49 -6.97 16.70 -3.92
N ALA A 50 -6.63 15.50 -3.43
CA ALA A 50 -6.57 15.23 -2.00
C ALA A 50 -5.56 16.13 -1.27
N ARG A 51 -4.39 16.40 -1.86
CA ARG A 51 -3.42 17.37 -1.30
C ARG A 51 -3.99 18.79 -1.25
N GLY A 52 -4.67 19.22 -2.31
CA GLY A 52 -5.34 20.53 -2.35
C GLY A 52 -6.43 20.67 -1.28
N ASN A 53 -7.27 19.64 -1.13
CA ASN A 53 -8.30 19.58 -0.10
C ASN A 53 -7.72 19.55 1.31
N LEU A 54 -6.61 18.84 1.53
CA LEU A 54 -5.91 18.81 2.82
C LEU A 54 -5.41 20.21 3.21
N SER A 55 -4.72 20.89 2.28
CA SER A 55 -4.24 22.26 2.48
C SER A 55 -5.39 23.23 2.78
N THR A 56 -6.51 23.11 2.06
CA THR A 56 -7.71 23.92 2.29
C THR A 56 -8.31 23.64 3.67
N LEU A 57 -8.33 22.38 4.13
CA LEU A 57 -8.80 22.01 5.46
C LEU A 57 -7.91 22.57 6.57
N GLU A 58 -6.60 22.58 6.39
CA GLU A 58 -5.65 23.20 7.31
C GLU A 58 -5.86 24.72 7.41
N GLN A 59 -6.12 25.39 6.28
CA GLN A 59 -6.47 26.82 6.26
C GLN A 59 -7.78 27.10 7.00
N LEU A 60 -8.82 26.27 6.79
CA LEU A 60 -10.09 26.38 7.51
C LEU A 60 -9.91 26.17 9.01
N LEU A 61 -9.07 25.22 9.43
CA LEU A 61 -8.72 25.02 10.83
C LEU A 61 -8.10 26.28 11.44
N TRP A 62 -7.14 26.90 10.76
CA TRP A 62 -6.53 28.15 11.23
C TRP A 62 -7.55 29.29 11.35
N GLN A 63 -8.44 29.45 10.37
CA GLN A 63 -9.52 30.45 10.42
C GLN A 63 -10.47 30.19 11.59
N LEU A 64 -10.87 28.94 11.80
CA LEU A 64 -11.73 28.53 12.91
C LEU A 64 -11.07 28.83 14.26
N ASP A 65 -9.79 28.49 14.43
CA ASP A 65 -9.05 28.80 15.66
C ASP A 65 -9.04 30.31 15.95
N SER A 66 -8.77 31.13 14.93
CA SER A 66 -8.81 32.60 15.05
C SER A 66 -10.19 33.11 15.46
N LEU A 67 -11.26 32.57 14.86
CA LEU A 67 -12.64 32.93 15.21
C LEU A 67 -13.02 32.49 16.63
N VAL A 68 -12.53 31.34 17.11
CA VAL A 68 -12.77 30.91 18.50
C VAL A 68 -12.11 31.88 19.47
N GLN A 69 -10.89 32.34 19.19
CA GLN A 69 -10.22 33.28 20.09
C GLN A 69 -10.92 34.64 20.14
N THR A 70 -11.38 35.13 18.99
CA THR A 70 -11.91 36.49 18.83
C THR A 70 -13.41 36.63 19.10
N ASN A 71 -14.22 35.62 18.78
CA ASN A 71 -15.69 35.74 18.76
C ASN A 71 -16.42 34.79 19.71
N ALA A 72 -15.82 33.69 20.16
CA ALA A 72 -16.52 32.72 21.00
C ALA A 72 -16.71 33.23 22.43
N LYS A 73 -17.90 33.01 23.00
CA LYS A 73 -18.19 33.34 24.40
C LYS A 73 -17.34 32.47 25.34
N PRO A 74 -16.94 32.97 26.52
CA PRO A 74 -16.12 32.19 27.46
C PRO A 74 -16.70 30.80 27.79
N THR A 75 -18.03 30.70 27.89
CA THR A 75 -18.75 29.44 28.18
C THR A 75 -18.72 28.43 27.03
N GLU A 76 -18.48 28.88 25.80
CA GLU A 76 -18.45 28.04 24.58
C GLU A 76 -17.02 27.73 24.13
N LYS A 77 -16.03 28.51 24.58
CA LYS A 77 -14.62 28.38 24.18
C LYS A 77 -14.07 26.97 24.40
N ASP A 78 -14.25 26.39 25.58
CA ASP A 78 -13.76 25.04 25.89
C ASP A 78 -14.33 23.98 24.92
N THR A 79 -15.64 24.04 24.67
CA THR A 79 -16.31 23.16 23.71
C THR A 79 -15.74 23.31 22.30
N TRP A 80 -15.53 24.54 21.84
CA TRP A 80 -14.95 24.81 20.53
C TRP A 80 -13.49 24.35 20.44
N THR A 81 -12.68 24.60 21.46
CA THR A 81 -11.29 24.14 21.52
C THR A 81 -11.20 22.62 21.39
N LYS A 82 -12.05 21.87 22.11
CA LYS A 82 -12.09 20.40 22.01
C LYS A 82 -12.49 19.93 20.62
N ARG A 83 -13.52 20.54 20.01
CA ARG A 83 -13.96 20.21 18.63
C ARG A 83 -12.85 20.45 17.60
N LEU A 84 -12.17 21.60 17.69
CA LEU A 84 -11.09 21.92 16.77
C LEU A 84 -9.85 21.05 17.00
N GLN A 85 -9.54 20.70 18.25
CA GLN A 85 -8.47 19.76 18.55
C GLN A 85 -8.73 18.39 17.94
N GLN A 86 -9.96 17.86 18.05
CA GLN A 86 -10.35 16.61 17.42
C GLN A 86 -10.25 16.70 15.88
N LEU A 87 -10.81 17.77 15.29
CA LEU A 87 -10.74 17.97 13.84
C LEU A 87 -9.29 18.02 13.37
N ARG A 88 -8.41 18.72 14.10
CA ARG A 88 -6.97 18.81 13.81
C ARG A 88 -6.28 17.46 13.91
N SER A 89 -6.54 16.67 14.95
CA SER A 89 -5.92 15.34 15.08
C SER A 89 -6.35 14.42 13.93
N GLU A 90 -7.63 14.47 13.54
CA GLU A 90 -8.13 13.69 12.41
C GLU A 90 -7.52 14.19 11.08
N THR A 91 -7.40 15.50 10.87
CA THR A 91 -6.75 16.07 9.68
C THR A 91 -5.28 15.66 9.58
N HIS A 92 -4.54 15.72 10.68
CA HIS A 92 -3.14 15.28 10.72
C HIS A 92 -3.00 13.79 10.39
N ALA A 93 -3.88 12.94 10.95
CA ALA A 93 -3.91 11.52 10.63
C ALA A 93 -4.18 11.27 9.13
N LEU A 94 -5.14 11.99 8.54
CA LEU A 94 -5.43 11.91 7.10
C LEU A 94 -4.21 12.33 6.26
N GLY A 95 -3.54 13.42 6.61
CA GLY A 95 -2.33 13.87 5.92
C GLY A 95 -1.21 12.84 5.96
N SER A 96 -0.96 12.25 7.14
CA SER A 96 0.04 11.17 7.28
C SER A 96 -0.30 9.96 6.42
N THR A 97 -1.57 9.53 6.41
CA THR A 97 -2.00 8.37 5.60
C THR A 97 -1.87 8.66 4.10
N LEU A 98 -2.25 9.87 3.67
CA LEU A 98 -2.12 10.28 2.27
C LEU A 98 -0.66 10.24 1.80
N GLU A 99 0.27 10.82 2.57
CA GLU A 99 1.69 10.82 2.19
C GLU A 99 2.30 9.42 2.24
N GLN A 100 1.91 8.57 3.19
CA GLN A 100 2.32 7.17 3.21
C GLN A 100 1.83 6.40 1.97
N HIS A 101 0.58 6.61 1.57
CA HIS A 101 0.03 6.01 0.36
C HIS A 101 0.83 6.44 -0.87
N ILE A 102 1.03 7.75 -1.04
CA ILE A 102 1.76 8.30 -2.19
C ILE A 102 3.20 7.79 -2.24
N TYR A 103 3.89 7.77 -1.10
CA TYR A 103 5.23 7.18 -1.00
C TYR A 103 5.24 5.72 -1.44
N SER A 104 4.28 4.91 -0.96
CA SER A 104 4.19 3.49 -1.29
C SER A 104 3.97 3.24 -2.79
N VAL A 105 3.10 4.04 -3.42
CA VAL A 105 2.80 3.95 -4.86
C VAL A 105 4.01 4.36 -5.70
N ASN A 106 4.65 5.48 -5.35
CA ASN A 106 5.86 5.93 -6.04
C ASN A 106 6.99 4.91 -5.94
N ARG A 107 7.17 4.30 -4.75
CA ARG A 107 8.18 3.26 -4.56
C ARG A 107 7.91 2.05 -5.46
N ARG A 108 6.66 1.55 -5.50
CA ARG A 108 6.27 0.46 -6.39
C ARG A 108 6.47 0.82 -7.87
N ALA A 109 6.19 2.06 -8.26
CA ALA A 109 6.39 2.52 -9.64
C ALA A 109 7.87 2.54 -10.02
N VAL A 110 8.76 2.94 -9.11
CA VAL A 110 10.21 2.87 -9.31
C VAL A 110 10.68 1.42 -9.42
N GLU A 111 10.29 0.56 -8.47
CA GLU A 111 10.62 -0.87 -8.47
C GLU A 111 10.14 -1.56 -9.77
N ALA A 112 8.95 -1.21 -10.27
CA ALA A 112 8.41 -1.74 -11.51
C ALA A 112 9.25 -1.32 -12.73
N ARG A 113 9.67 -0.05 -12.82
CA ARG A 113 10.55 0.45 -13.88
C ARG A 113 11.92 -0.20 -13.84
N GLU A 114 12.48 -0.40 -12.66
CA GLU A 114 13.76 -1.10 -12.49
C GLU A 114 13.64 -2.56 -12.95
N ARG A 115 12.58 -3.26 -12.55
CA ARG A 115 12.29 -4.63 -13.00
C ARG A 115 12.16 -4.69 -14.53
N GLU A 116 11.45 -3.75 -15.14
CA GLU A 116 11.31 -3.65 -16.59
C GLU A 116 12.66 -3.38 -17.26
N SER A 117 13.50 -2.49 -16.72
CA SER A 117 14.85 -2.23 -17.24
C SER A 117 15.74 -3.47 -17.18
N LEU A 118 15.71 -4.22 -16.07
CA LEU A 118 16.45 -5.48 -15.93
C LEU A 118 15.96 -6.54 -16.92
N MET A 119 14.65 -6.66 -17.12
CA MET A 119 14.07 -7.60 -18.10
C MET A 119 14.40 -7.19 -19.53
N SER A 120 14.37 -5.89 -19.84
CA SER A 120 14.75 -5.35 -21.16
C SER A 120 16.23 -5.61 -21.46
N ARG A 121 17.13 -5.42 -20.48
CA ARG A 121 18.56 -5.76 -20.61
C ARG A 121 18.77 -7.27 -20.81
N ARG A 122 18.04 -8.11 -20.07
CA ARG A 122 18.07 -9.56 -20.26
C ARG A 122 17.66 -9.94 -21.68
N ASN A 123 16.58 -9.36 -22.19
CA ASN A 123 16.08 -9.64 -23.53
C ASN A 123 17.04 -9.12 -24.61
N ALA A 124 17.63 -7.93 -24.44
CA ALA A 124 18.64 -7.38 -25.35
C ALA A 124 19.95 -8.19 -25.35
N GLY A 125 20.34 -8.75 -24.20
CA GLY A 125 21.46 -9.70 -24.10
C GLY A 125 21.15 -11.09 -24.66
N PHE A 126 19.87 -11.44 -24.83
CA PHE A 126 19.41 -12.71 -25.41
C PHE A 126 19.43 -12.67 -26.95
N ASP A 127 19.17 -11.50 -27.55
CA ASP A 127 19.23 -11.28 -29.00
C ASP A 127 20.66 -11.28 -29.57
N SER A 128 21.68 -11.06 -28.73
CA SER A 128 23.10 -11.11 -29.14
C SER A 128 23.68 -12.50 -28.90
N GLY A 129 23.24 -13.52 -29.65
CA GLY A 129 23.87 -14.86 -29.75
C GLY A 129 23.95 -15.73 -28.47
N ASN A 130 23.77 -15.15 -27.29
CA ASN A 130 23.96 -15.77 -25.98
C ASN A 130 22.70 -16.46 -25.44
N GLY A 131 21.54 -16.25 -26.07
CA GLY A 131 20.29 -16.88 -25.63
C GLY A 131 20.32 -18.41 -25.74
N ALA A 132 20.93 -18.94 -26.81
CA ALA A 132 21.12 -20.38 -26.99
C ALA A 132 22.09 -20.97 -25.94
N MET A 133 23.13 -20.23 -25.57
CA MET A 133 24.10 -20.66 -24.56
C MET A 133 23.48 -20.68 -23.16
N TYR A 134 22.69 -19.68 -22.80
CA TYR A 134 21.97 -19.63 -21.53
C TYR A 134 20.90 -20.72 -21.44
N ALA A 135 20.13 -20.93 -22.52
CA ALA A 135 19.14 -22.02 -22.58
C ALA A 135 19.82 -23.40 -22.48
N ALA A 136 20.99 -23.58 -23.08
CA ALA A 136 21.78 -24.81 -22.96
C ALA A 136 22.27 -25.03 -21.52
N GLN A 137 22.80 -24.00 -20.85
CA GLN A 137 23.24 -24.08 -19.45
C GLN A 137 22.07 -24.36 -18.50
N GLU A 138 20.92 -23.73 -18.71
CA GLU A 138 19.71 -23.98 -17.94
C GLU A 138 19.22 -25.41 -18.14
N SER A 139 19.14 -25.89 -19.40
CA SER A 139 18.80 -27.27 -19.73
C SER A 139 19.74 -28.28 -19.07
N GLU A 140 21.05 -28.01 -19.08
CA GLU A 140 22.04 -28.89 -18.44
C GLU A 140 21.87 -28.92 -16.91
N SER A 141 21.57 -27.77 -16.30
CA SER A 141 21.27 -27.69 -14.86
C SER A 141 19.99 -28.42 -14.47
N LEU A 142 18.94 -28.32 -15.29
CA LEU A 142 17.68 -29.03 -15.12
C LEU A 142 17.87 -30.54 -15.30
N GLN A 143 18.67 -30.96 -16.28
CA GLN A 143 18.99 -32.36 -16.50
C GLN A 143 19.78 -32.95 -15.33
N ARG A 144 20.78 -32.23 -14.79
CA ARG A 144 21.50 -32.64 -13.57
C ARG A 144 20.57 -32.74 -12.37
N SER A 145 19.67 -31.78 -12.20
CA SER A 145 18.67 -31.80 -11.11
C SER A 145 17.71 -32.99 -11.25
N SER A 146 17.23 -33.26 -12.46
CA SER A 146 16.38 -34.42 -12.76
C SER A 146 17.07 -35.74 -12.45
N GLN A 147 18.35 -35.88 -12.84
CA GLN A 147 19.13 -37.06 -12.53
C GLN A 147 19.29 -37.24 -11.01
N MET A 148 19.62 -36.17 -10.29
CA MET A 148 19.74 -36.22 -8.82
C MET A 148 18.44 -36.63 -8.14
N VAL A 149 17.28 -36.13 -8.59
CA VAL A 149 15.96 -36.53 -8.07
C VAL A 149 15.68 -38.00 -8.37
N SER A 150 16.04 -38.47 -9.56
CA SER A 150 15.94 -39.89 -9.93
C SER A 150 16.80 -40.77 -9.02
N ASP A 151 18.05 -40.38 -8.79
CA ASP A 151 18.99 -41.10 -7.93
C ASP A 151 18.50 -41.14 -6.48
N LEU A 152 17.99 -40.02 -5.96
CA LEU A 152 17.37 -39.95 -4.62
C LEU A 152 16.14 -40.85 -4.53
N THR A 153 15.33 -40.91 -5.58
CA THR A 153 14.13 -41.75 -5.64
C THR A 153 14.52 -43.24 -5.66
N SER A 154 15.51 -43.62 -6.47
CA SER A 154 16.05 -44.97 -6.54
C SER A 154 16.63 -45.42 -5.20
N LEU A 155 17.45 -44.56 -4.58
CA LEU A 155 18.00 -44.80 -3.25
C LEU A 155 16.90 -44.99 -2.20
N SER A 156 15.87 -44.14 -2.23
CA SER A 156 14.73 -44.23 -1.30
C SER A 156 13.97 -45.55 -1.48
N GLN A 157 13.75 -46.00 -2.71
CA GLN A 157 13.11 -47.29 -2.99
C GLN A 157 13.95 -48.46 -2.47
N SER A 158 15.28 -48.42 -2.63
CA SER A 158 16.18 -49.44 -2.09
C SER A 158 16.13 -49.50 -0.56
N ILE A 159 16.22 -48.34 0.11
CA ILE A 159 16.15 -48.26 1.58
C ILE A 159 14.80 -48.78 2.09
N LEU A 160 13.69 -48.41 1.44
CA LEU A 160 12.36 -48.90 1.80
C LEU A 160 12.21 -50.41 1.55
N GLY A 161 12.83 -50.93 0.49
CA GLY A 161 12.92 -52.37 0.22
C GLY A 161 13.64 -53.10 1.35
N ASP A 162 14.85 -52.66 1.69
CA ASP A 162 15.66 -53.24 2.77
C ASP A 162 14.95 -53.19 4.12
N LEU A 163 14.31 -52.06 4.46
CA LEU A 163 13.48 -51.93 5.67
C LEU A 163 12.28 -52.88 5.65
N GLY A 164 11.64 -53.04 4.49
CA GLY A 164 10.54 -54.00 4.29
C GLY A 164 10.98 -55.44 4.53
N GLU A 165 12.15 -55.81 4.03
CA GLU A 165 12.76 -57.12 4.28
C GLU A 165 13.15 -57.31 5.75
N GLN A 166 13.81 -56.32 6.37
CA GLN A 166 14.16 -56.37 7.79
C GLN A 166 12.93 -56.57 8.67
N ARG A 167 11.85 -55.83 8.41
CA ARG A 167 10.56 -55.99 9.11
C ARG A 167 10.00 -57.40 8.92
N ASN A 168 10.05 -57.96 7.71
CA ASN A 168 9.56 -59.31 7.46
C ASN A 168 10.39 -60.37 8.20
N ARG A 169 11.72 -60.23 8.24
CA ARG A 169 12.61 -61.11 9.02
C ARG A 169 12.33 -61.00 10.54
N MET A 170 12.04 -59.80 11.04
CA MET A 170 11.62 -59.61 12.43
C MET A 170 10.28 -60.27 12.73
N LYS A 171 9.28 -60.14 11.85
CA LYS A 171 7.98 -60.81 12.03
C LYS A 171 8.10 -62.34 12.06
N VAL A 172 8.91 -62.92 11.18
CA VAL A 172 9.16 -64.38 11.18
C VAL A 172 9.83 -64.82 12.48
N ARG A 173 10.79 -64.03 13.00
CA ARG A 173 11.42 -64.32 14.31
C ARG A 173 10.45 -64.22 15.50
N VAL A 174 9.49 -63.30 15.46
CA VAL A 174 8.44 -63.17 16.51
C VAL A 174 7.39 -64.29 16.42
N SER A 175 7.10 -64.83 15.23
CA SER A 175 6.18 -65.96 15.05
C SER A 175 6.79 -67.35 15.32
N THR A 176 8.10 -67.44 15.57
CA THR A 176 8.81 -68.70 15.84
C THR A 176 9.19 -68.86 17.33
N VAL A 177 8.67 -67.98 18.20
CA VAL A 177 8.71 -68.10 19.67
C VAL A 177 7.28 -68.29 20.16
#